data_AF-A0A7R8H5A8-F1
#
_entry.id   AF-A0A7R8H5A8-F1
#
_cell.length_a   1.000
_cell.length_b   1.000
_cell.length_c   1.000
_cell.angle_alpha   90.00
_cell.angle_beta   90.00
_cell.angle_gamma   90.00
#
_symmetry.space_group_name_H-M   'P 1'
#
loop_
_entity.id
_entity.type
_entity.pdbx_description
1 polymer ?
#
loop_
_entity_poly.entity_id
_entity_poly.type
_entity_poly.pdbx_seq_one_letter_code
_entity_poly.pdbx_strand_id
1 'polypeptide(L)'
;MKDSLGSKCTNVKTTNNLESHPCVITVEEMASARHFIKTQGANYTDEQRFNILQPQLEINTSHPIIVKLNELKTVNSKLAHLVTEQIFVNAMVSAGLVDDTRTILKSMNSLLEEALKVH
;
A
#
# COMPACT_ATOMS: atom_id res chain seq x y z
N MET A 1 3.49 2.88 -10.17
CA MET A 1 2.68 2.64 -8.96
C MET A 1 1.37 1.98 -9.33
N LYS A 2 0.50 2.60 -10.15
CA LYS A 2 -0.72 1.95 -10.64
C LYS A 2 -0.45 0.57 -11.26
N ASP A 3 0.51 0.48 -12.18
CA ASP A 3 0.88 -0.80 -12.81
C ASP A 3 1.43 -1.83 -11.82
N SER A 4 2.16 -1.35 -10.80
CA SER A 4 2.76 -2.20 -9.76
C SER A 4 1.73 -2.76 -8.79
N LEU A 5 0.63 -2.04 -8.57
CA LEU A 5 -0.43 -2.43 -7.64
C LEU A 5 -1.54 -3.24 -8.33
N GLY A 6 -1.66 -3.19 -9.65
CA GLY A 6 -2.61 -3.99 -10.42
C GLY A 6 -4.04 -3.82 -9.92
N SER A 7 -4.71 -4.93 -9.59
CA SER A 7 -6.08 -4.96 -9.05
C SER A 7 -6.18 -4.65 -7.55
N LYS A 8 -5.06 -4.41 -6.84
CA LYS A 8 -5.06 -4.13 -5.40
C LYS A 8 -5.68 -2.78 -5.06
N CYS A 9 -5.69 -1.83 -6.00
CA CYS A 9 -6.30 -0.51 -5.83
C CYS A 9 -7.06 -0.08 -7.08
N THR A 10 -8.21 0.55 -6.89
CA THR A 10 -9.06 1.05 -7.98
C THR A 10 -8.47 2.30 -8.62
N ASN A 11 -7.86 3.17 -7.79
CA ASN A 11 -7.27 4.41 -8.27
C ASN A 11 -6.03 4.81 -7.47
N VAL A 12 -5.15 5.56 -8.12
CA VAL A 12 -3.97 6.17 -7.51
C VAL A 12 -3.99 7.66 -7.86
N LYS A 13 -4.09 8.53 -6.84
CA LYS A 13 -4.13 9.99 -7.01
C LYS A 13 -3.15 10.68 -6.07
N THR A 14 -2.86 11.94 -6.34
CA THR A 14 -2.03 12.77 -5.45
C THR A 14 -2.88 13.51 -4.43
N THR A 15 -2.31 13.84 -3.28
CA THR A 15 -2.97 14.60 -2.21
C THR A 15 -1.98 15.52 -1.52
N ASN A 16 -2.47 16.68 -1.08
CA ASN A 16 -1.69 17.66 -0.29
C ASN A 16 -2.09 17.65 1.19
N ASN A 17 -3.01 16.76 1.60
CA ASN A 17 -3.55 16.69 2.95
C ASN A 17 -2.71 15.82 3.90
N LEU A 18 -1.53 15.38 3.45
CA LEU A 18 -0.62 14.52 4.20
C LEU A 18 0.66 15.27 4.49
N GLU A 19 1.10 15.24 5.75
CA GLU A 19 2.33 15.90 6.17
C GLU A 19 3.42 14.84 6.47
N SER A 20 3.18 13.98 7.47
CA SER A 20 4.15 12.98 7.94
C SER A 20 4.11 11.63 7.20
N HIS A 21 3.06 11.36 6.41
CA HIS A 21 2.85 10.05 5.79
C HIS A 21 3.05 10.08 4.25
N PRO A 22 3.65 9.04 3.65
CA PRO A 22 3.87 8.97 2.21
C PRO A 22 2.59 8.75 1.40
N CYS A 23 1.62 8.03 1.97
CA CYS A 23 0.36 7.73 1.32
C CYS A 23 -0.72 7.37 2.34
N VAL A 24 -1.98 7.42 1.90
CA VAL A 24 -3.15 7.01 2.66
C VAL A 24 -4.10 6.21 1.77
N ILE A 25 -4.83 5.27 2.36
CA ILE A 25 -5.91 4.55 1.68
C ILE A 25 -7.24 5.21 2.03
N THR A 26 -8.05 5.42 0.99
CA THR A 26 -9.44 5.87 1.12
C THR A 26 -10.35 4.88 0.40
N VAL A 27 -11.55 4.70 0.93
CA VAL A 27 -12.68 3.98 0.32
C VAL A 27 -13.90 4.87 0.49
N GLU A 28 -14.98 4.58 -0.24
CA GLU A 28 -16.23 5.36 -0.16
C GLU A 28 -16.78 5.43 1.28
N GLU A 29 -16.90 4.29 1.96
CA GLU A 29 -17.42 4.19 3.33
C GLU A 29 -16.43 3.50 4.27
N MET A 30 -15.53 4.29 4.86
CA MET A 30 -14.47 3.81 5.75
C MET A 30 -14.98 3.00 6.95
N ALA A 31 -16.08 3.41 7.57
CA ALA A 31 -16.63 2.72 8.74
C ALA A 31 -17.16 1.33 8.36
N SER A 32 -17.92 1.25 7.27
CA SER A 32 -18.46 0.00 6.73
C SER A 32 -17.35 -0.94 6.26
N ALA A 33 -16.33 -0.41 5.59
CA ALA A 33 -15.16 -1.16 5.16
C ALA A 33 -14.40 -1.80 6.34
N ARG A 34 -14.16 -1.04 7.42
CA ARG A 34 -13.55 -1.58 8.64
C ARG A 34 -14.44 -2.62 9.30
N HIS A 35 -15.75 -2.39 9.35
CA HIS A 35 -16.70 -3.35 9.90
C HIS A 35 -16.71 -4.65 9.10
N PHE A 36 -16.68 -4.57 7.77
CA PHE A 36 -16.58 -5.71 6.86
C PHE A 36 -15.31 -6.50 7.12
N ILE A 37 -14.14 -5.86 7.16
CA ILE A 37 -12.87 -6.55 7.46
C ILE A 37 -12.94 -7.26 8.80
N LYS A 38 -13.46 -6.60 9.84
CA LYS A 38 -13.57 -7.19 11.18
C LYS A 38 -14.53 -8.38 11.27
N THR A 39 -15.63 -8.38 10.52
CA THR A 39 -16.70 -9.39 10.67
C THR A 39 -16.64 -10.50 9.64
N GLN A 40 -16.17 -10.18 8.44
CA GLN A 40 -16.22 -11.06 7.28
C GLN A 40 -14.88 -11.19 6.59
N GLY A 41 -13.86 -10.39 6.96
CA GLY A 41 -12.56 -10.36 6.30
C GLY A 41 -12.01 -11.76 6.05
N ALA A 42 -11.90 -12.58 7.09
CA ALA A 42 -11.35 -13.94 7.04
C ALA A 42 -12.05 -14.89 6.04
N ASN A 43 -13.29 -14.59 5.63
CA ASN A 43 -14.05 -15.41 4.68
C ASN A 43 -13.68 -15.15 3.20
N TYR A 44 -12.86 -14.13 2.94
CA TYR A 44 -12.47 -13.70 1.59
C TYR A 44 -10.96 -13.72 1.41
N THR A 45 -10.52 -14.01 0.19
CA THR A 45 -9.12 -13.83 -0.21
C THR A 45 -8.78 -12.33 -0.30
N ASP A 46 -7.50 -11.98 -0.28
CA ASP A 46 -7.08 -10.58 -0.41
C ASP A 46 -7.57 -9.94 -1.72
N GLU A 47 -7.55 -10.68 -2.83
CA GLU A 47 -8.06 -10.19 -4.12
C GLU A 47 -9.57 -9.90 -4.06
N GLN A 48 -10.36 -10.78 -3.46
CA GLN A 48 -11.79 -10.55 -3.25
C GLN A 48 -12.03 -9.34 -2.35
N ARG A 49 -11.23 -9.18 -1.28
CA ARG A 49 -11.32 -8.01 -0.41
C ARG A 49 -11.02 -6.72 -1.17
N PHE A 50 -9.99 -6.66 -2.01
CA PHE A 50 -9.70 -5.47 -2.81
C PHE A 50 -10.84 -5.13 -3.79
N ASN A 51 -11.45 -6.15 -4.40
CA ASN A 51 -12.60 -5.97 -5.28
C ASN A 51 -13.84 -5.45 -4.53
N ILE A 52 -14.06 -5.85 -3.28
CA ILE A 52 -15.19 -5.37 -2.45
C ILE A 52 -14.91 -3.96 -1.93
N LEU A 53 -13.72 -3.73 -1.40
CA LEU A 53 -13.34 -2.47 -0.74
C LEU A 53 -13.10 -1.33 -1.71
N GLN A 54 -12.70 -1.64 -2.96
CA GLN A 54 -12.33 -0.67 -4.00
C GLN A 54 -11.39 0.43 -3.48
N PRO A 55 -10.23 0.09 -2.87
CA PRO A 55 -9.39 1.07 -2.21
C PRO A 55 -8.72 2.00 -3.23
N GLN A 56 -8.70 3.28 -2.89
CA GLN A 56 -7.97 4.31 -3.59
C GLN A 56 -6.73 4.69 -2.79
N LEU A 57 -5.58 4.75 -3.46
CA LEU A 57 -4.33 5.21 -2.87
C LEU A 57 -4.15 6.70 -3.15
N GLU A 58 -4.07 7.51 -2.10
CA GLU A 58 -3.65 8.91 -2.21
C GLU A 58 -2.18 9.05 -1.82
N ILE A 59 -1.40 9.71 -2.66
CA ILE A 59 0.05 9.83 -2.51
C ILE A 59 0.43 11.28 -2.18
N ASN A 60 1.29 11.43 -1.19
CA ASN A 60 1.97 12.68 -0.88
C ASN A 60 3.24 12.81 -1.73
N THR A 61 3.20 13.63 -2.78
CA THR A 61 4.35 13.83 -3.67
C THR A 61 5.52 14.56 -3.02
N SER A 62 5.29 15.27 -1.90
CA SER A 62 6.34 15.97 -1.15
C SER A 62 7.11 15.05 -0.19
N HIS A 63 6.57 13.87 0.11
CA HIS A 63 7.18 12.98 1.11
C HIS A 63 8.50 12.38 0.59
N PRO A 64 9.60 12.38 1.37
CA PRO A 64 10.92 11.91 0.92
C PRO A 64 10.91 10.49 0.32
N ILE A 65 10.14 9.56 0.89
CA ILE A 65 9.98 8.21 0.35
C ILE A 65 9.38 8.22 -1.06
N ILE A 66 8.38 9.06 -1.33
CA ILE A 66 7.71 9.12 -2.65
C ILE A 66 8.62 9.77 -3.69
N VAL A 67 9.35 10.82 -3.29
CA VAL A 67 10.37 11.45 -4.13
C VAL A 67 11.43 10.42 -4.51
N LYS A 68 11.99 9.70 -3.52
CA LYS A 68 13.02 8.69 -3.75
C LYS A 68 12.51 7.50 -4.56
N LEU A 69 11.27 7.08 -4.32
CA LEU A 69 10.62 6.02 -5.10
C LEU A 69 10.51 6.41 -6.59
N ASN A 70 10.29 7.68 -6.90
CA ASN A 70 10.24 8.13 -8.29
C ASN A 70 11.60 7.95 -9.00
N GLU A 71 12.70 8.25 -8.32
CA GLU A 71 14.06 8.00 -8.81
C GLU A 71 14.36 6.49 -8.92
N LEU A 72 13.95 5.70 -7.92
CA LEU A 72 14.23 4.26 -7.88
C LEU A 72 13.62 3.50 -9.06
N LYS A 73 12.51 3.98 -9.64
CA LYS A 73 11.88 3.34 -10.82
C LYS A 73 12.85 3.16 -11.99
N THR A 74 13.80 4.07 -12.17
CA THR A 74 14.78 4.01 -13.27
C THR A 74 16.10 3.35 -12.85
N VAL A 75 16.43 3.37 -11.56
CA VAL A 75 17.72 2.86 -11.03
C VAL A 75 17.63 1.39 -10.63
N ASN A 76 16.57 1.01 -9.91
CA ASN A 76 16.35 -0.36 -9.44
C ASN A 76 14.84 -0.62 -9.41
N SER A 77 14.31 -1.09 -10.54
CA SER A 77 12.88 -1.35 -10.74
C SER A 77 12.33 -2.40 -9.75
N LYS A 78 13.15 -3.39 -9.37
CA LYS A 78 12.80 -4.40 -8.38
C LYS A 78 12.60 -3.79 -6.99
N LEU A 79 13.55 -2.98 -6.53
CA LEU A 79 13.43 -2.28 -5.25
C LEU A 79 12.26 -1.30 -5.27
N ALA A 80 12.06 -0.57 -6.37
CA ALA A 80 10.92 0.33 -6.54
C ALA A 80 9.56 -0.41 -6.43
N HIS A 81 9.47 -1.62 -7.00
CA HIS A 81 8.29 -2.46 -6.86
C HIS A 81 8.05 -2.87 -5.40
N LEU A 82 9.07 -3.41 -4.72
CA LEU A 82 8.98 -3.80 -3.30
C LEU A 82 8.59 -2.63 -2.39
N VAL A 83 9.19 -1.45 -2.60
CA VAL A 83 8.83 -0.23 -1.85
C VAL A 83 7.38 0.16 -2.12
N THR A 84 6.92 0.11 -3.38
CA THR A 84 5.53 0.42 -3.75
C THR A 84 4.53 -0.50 -3.06
N GLU A 85 4.80 -1.81 -3.04
CA GLU A 85 3.95 -2.75 -2.33
C GLU A 85 3.94 -2.48 -0.83
N GLN A 86 5.11 -2.24 -0.22
CA GLN A 86 5.20 -2.02 1.22
C GLN A 86 4.49 -0.74 1.67
N ILE A 87 4.62 0.37 0.95
CA ILE A 87 3.92 1.61 1.33
C ILE A 87 2.40 1.48 1.19
N PHE A 88 1.93 0.76 0.16
CA PHE A 88 0.50 0.46 0.01
C PHE A 88 -0.02 -0.36 1.19
N VAL A 89 0.70 -1.42 1.56
CA VAL A 89 0.34 -2.26 2.70
C VAL A 89 0.35 -1.47 4.01
N ASN A 90 1.35 -0.62 4.24
CA ASN A 90 1.40 0.25 5.42
C ASN A 90 0.18 1.19 5.50
N ALA A 91 -0.26 1.72 4.36
CA ALA A 91 -1.44 2.57 4.28
C ALA A 91 -2.74 1.77 4.52
N MET A 92 -2.84 0.53 4.02
CA MET A 92 -3.96 -0.39 4.31
C MET A 92 -4.05 -0.73 5.80
N VAL A 93 -2.90 -1.01 6.46
CA VAL A 93 -2.83 -1.24 7.92
C VAL A 93 -3.30 0.00 8.68
N SER A 94 -2.78 1.17 8.30
CA SER A 94 -3.14 2.44 8.93
C SER A 94 -4.63 2.75 8.79
N ALA A 95 -5.25 2.34 7.68
CA ALA A 95 -6.69 2.47 7.44
C ALA A 95 -7.55 1.45 8.21
N GLY A 96 -6.93 0.45 8.85
CA GLY A 96 -7.62 -0.65 9.53
C GLY A 96 -8.29 -1.64 8.57
N LEU A 97 -7.74 -1.76 7.35
CA LEU A 97 -8.29 -2.60 6.28
C LEU A 97 -7.46 -3.86 6.01
N VAL A 98 -6.68 -4.29 7.01
CA VAL A 98 -5.94 -5.55 6.99
C VAL A 98 -6.44 -6.44 8.12
N ASP A 99 -6.72 -7.70 7.78
CA ASP A 99 -7.23 -8.71 8.71
C ASP A 99 -6.08 -9.45 9.43
N ASP A 100 -5.17 -10.09 8.69
CA ASP A 100 -3.99 -10.76 9.24
C ASP A 100 -2.70 -10.01 8.91
N THR A 101 -2.12 -9.32 9.90
CA THR A 101 -0.89 -8.54 9.71
C THR A 101 0.37 -9.41 9.57
N ARG A 102 0.31 -10.72 9.86
CA ARG A 102 1.48 -11.61 9.75
C ARG A 102 1.90 -11.84 8.30
N THR A 103 0.96 -11.72 7.36
CA THR A 103 1.24 -11.83 5.92
C THR A 103 2.14 -10.69 5.43
N ILE A 104 2.11 -9.53 6.10
CA ILE A 104 2.89 -8.33 5.77
C ILE A 104 4.39 -8.54 6.03
N LEU A 105 4.73 -9.28 7.10
CA LEU A 105 6.11 -9.43 7.56
C LEU A 105 7.01 -10.10 6.51
N LYS A 106 6.46 -11.00 5.68
CA LYS A 106 7.23 -11.67 4.62
C LYS A 106 7.68 -10.69 3.53
N SER A 107 6.80 -9.78 3.11
CA SER A 107 7.11 -8.78 2.08
C SER A 107 8.16 -7.78 2.58
N MET A 108 8.07 -7.40 3.87
CA MET A 108 9.02 -6.47 4.48
C MET A 108 10.44 -7.01 4.54
N ASN A 109 10.63 -8.30 4.85
CA ASN A 109 11.96 -8.91 4.87
C ASN A 109 12.63 -8.87 3.48
N SER A 110 11.89 -9.22 2.43
CA SER A 110 12.41 -9.13 1.05
C SER A 110 12.76 -7.70 0.63
N LEU A 111 11.99 -6.71 1.08
CA LEU A 111 12.33 -5.30 0.89
C LEU A 111 13.65 -4.94 1.59
N LEU A 112 13.80 -5.31 2.86
CA LEU A 112 15.01 -5.03 3.63
C LEU A 112 16.25 -5.70 3.04
N GLU A 113 16.13 -6.97 2.65
CA GLU A 113 17.21 -7.70 1.97
C GLU A 113 17.63 -7.00 0.67
N GLU A 114 16.68 -6.56 -0.16
CA GLU A 114 17.00 -5.86 -1.40
C GLU A 114 17.61 -4.48 -1.15
N ALA A 115 17.10 -3.74 -0.16
CA ALA A 115 17.60 -2.42 0.21
C ALA A 115 19.04 -2.47 0.75
N LEU A 116 19.39 -3.52 1.49
CA LEU A 116 20.70 -3.68 2.14
C LEU A 116 21.79 -4.28 1.24
N LYS A 117 21.48 -4.73 0.02
CA LYS A 117 22.49 -5.27 -0.93
C LYS A 117 23.53 -4.27 -1.41
N VAL A 118 23.25 -2.97 -1.27
CA VAL A 118 24.09 -1.89 -1.81
C VAL A 118 25.01 -1.30 -0.74
N HIS A 119 25.21 -2.03 0.38
CA HIS A 119 26.08 -1.69 1.51
C HIS A 119 26.99 -2.88 1.81
#